data_AF-A0A7Z1N7Z5-F1
#
_entry.id   AF-A0A7Z1N7Z5-F1
#
_cell.length_a   1.000
_cell.length_b   1.000
_cell.length_c   1.000
_cell.angle_alpha   90.00
_cell.angle_beta   90.00
_cell.angle_gamma   90.00
#
_symmetry.space_group_name_H-M   'P 1'
#
loop_
_entity.id
_entity.type
_entity.pdbx_description
1 polymer ?
#
loop_
_entity_poly.entity_id
_entity_poly.type
_entity_poly.pdbx_seq_one_letter_code
_entity_poly.pdbx_strand_id
1 'polypeptide(L)'
;VTINGTKMTAMIDTGAATSSVTLRAAKRAGLQLDAPGVTRAGVAYGVGERRAPKWRTNFASFEIGEETVRNAEIAVVDYESDVDVLLGNDFLRSHRVLFAMSQKKLYLSYLGGEPFGQRRTLEPWVVAEADAGNADAQMALANLYLQGKLVAKDAARGQA
;
A
#
# COMPACT_ATOMS: atom_id res chain seq x y z
N VAL A 1 -13.09 6.26 -5.01
CA VAL A 1 -11.84 6.72 -5.65
C VAL A 1 -11.98 6.57 -7.15
N THR A 2 -11.10 7.19 -7.93
CA THR A 2 -11.01 6.99 -9.38
C THR A 2 -9.61 6.53 -9.73
N ILE A 3 -9.47 5.50 -10.57
CA ILE A 3 -8.17 5.03 -11.07
C ILE A 3 -8.23 5.04 -12.60
N ASN A 4 -7.33 5.77 -13.25
CA ASN A 4 -7.33 5.96 -14.71
C ASN A 4 -8.73 6.36 -15.25
N GLY A 5 -9.41 7.30 -14.59
CA GLY A 5 -10.78 7.71 -14.94
C GLY A 5 -11.89 6.71 -14.58
N THR A 6 -11.56 5.52 -14.05
CA THR A 6 -12.55 4.49 -13.67
C THR A 6 -12.92 4.62 -12.19
N LYS A 7 -14.20 4.87 -11.89
CA LYS A 7 -14.70 4.96 -10.52
C LYS A 7 -14.69 3.59 -9.82
N MET A 8 -14.19 3.55 -8.60
CA MET A 8 -14.01 2.34 -7.80
C MET A 8 -14.40 2.54 -6.33
N THR A 9 -14.86 1.45 -5.71
CA THR A 9 -15.11 1.40 -4.27
C THR A 9 -13.82 1.12 -3.52
N ALA A 10 -13.46 1.97 -2.56
CA ALA A 10 -12.27 1.80 -1.74
C ALA A 10 -12.63 1.59 -0.27
N MET A 11 -11.81 0.82 0.43
CA MET A 11 -11.85 0.66 1.88
C MET A 11 -10.52 1.11 2.48
N ILE A 12 -10.59 1.79 3.62
CA ILE A 12 -9.42 2.08 4.47
C ILE A 12 -9.12 0.81 5.27
N ASP A 13 -7.89 0.29 5.17
CA ASP A 13 -7.45 -0.91 5.85
C ASP A 13 -6.12 -0.65 6.57
N THR A 14 -6.20 -0.25 7.85
CA THR A 14 -5.02 0.01 8.68
C THR A 14 -4.21 -1.24 9.00
N GLY A 15 -4.77 -2.44 8.77
CA GLY A 15 -4.06 -3.71 8.89
C GLY A 15 -3.23 -4.06 7.66
N ALA A 16 -3.48 -3.39 6.53
CA ALA A 16 -2.74 -3.61 5.30
C ALA A 16 -1.44 -2.82 5.29
N ALA A 17 -0.33 -3.55 5.20
CA ALA A 17 1.00 -2.99 5.00
C ALA A 17 1.14 -2.14 3.73
N THR A 18 0.44 -2.53 2.67
CA THR A 18 0.47 -1.91 1.34
C THR A 18 -0.93 -1.84 0.75
N SER A 19 -1.25 -0.76 0.07
CA SER A 19 -2.48 -0.57 -0.68
C SER A 19 -2.53 -1.53 -1.87
N SER A 20 -3.75 -1.93 -2.26
CA SER A 20 -3.95 -2.86 -3.36
C SER A 20 -5.21 -2.58 -4.16
N VAL A 21 -5.21 -2.98 -5.43
CA VAL A 21 -6.37 -3.04 -6.32
C VAL A 21 -6.63 -4.50 -6.67
N THR A 22 -7.89 -4.93 -6.65
CA THR A 22 -8.24 -6.28 -7.13
C THR A 22 -7.90 -6.43 -8.61
N LEU A 23 -7.50 -7.62 -9.06
CA LEU A 23 -7.21 -7.86 -10.48
C LEU A 23 -8.40 -7.52 -11.38
N ARG A 24 -9.63 -7.84 -10.94
CA ARG A 24 -10.88 -7.46 -11.61
C ARG A 24 -10.99 -5.95 -11.80
N ALA A 25 -10.77 -5.17 -10.74
CA ALA A 25 -10.85 -3.72 -10.82
C ALA A 25 -9.73 -3.11 -11.66
N ALA A 26 -8.50 -3.61 -11.54
CA ALA A 26 -7.37 -3.15 -12.32
C ALA A 26 -7.60 -3.35 -13.83
N LYS A 27 -8.16 -4.50 -14.25
CA LYS A 27 -8.56 -4.75 -15.64
C LYS A 27 -9.61 -3.75 -16.13
N ARG A 28 -10.59 -3.38 -15.30
CA ARG A 28 -11.57 -2.32 -15.64
C ARG A 28 -10.91 -0.95 -15.83
N ALA A 29 -9.83 -0.66 -15.12
CA ALA A 29 -9.00 0.53 -15.32
C ALA A 29 -7.96 0.41 -16.46
N GLY A 30 -8.09 -0.62 -17.31
CA GLY A 30 -7.26 -0.80 -18.51
C GLY A 30 -5.96 -1.58 -18.28
N LEU A 31 -5.75 -2.19 -17.11
CA LEU A 31 -4.57 -3.02 -16.89
C LEU A 31 -4.57 -4.24 -17.82
N GLN A 32 -3.46 -4.41 -18.54
CA GLN A 32 -3.11 -5.65 -19.24
C GLN A 32 -1.93 -6.29 -18.50
N LEU A 33 -2.03 -7.59 -18.17
CA LEU A 33 -1.05 -8.26 -17.31
C LEU A 33 0.33 -8.45 -17.97
N ASP A 34 0.36 -8.42 -19.29
CA ASP A 34 1.53 -8.52 -20.16
C ASP A 34 2.07 -7.15 -20.60
N ALA A 35 1.44 -6.05 -20.17
CA ALA A 35 1.91 -4.71 -20.48
C ALA A 35 3.29 -4.42 -19.86
N PRO A 36 4.13 -3.61 -20.53
CA PRO A 36 5.37 -3.11 -19.95
C PRO A 36 5.14 -2.44 -18.59
N GLY A 37 6.01 -2.74 -17.62
CA GLY A 37 5.92 -2.19 -16.26
C GLY A 37 5.02 -2.98 -15.30
N VAL A 38 4.29 -4.00 -15.79
CA VAL A 38 3.60 -4.95 -14.91
C VAL A 38 4.54 -6.09 -14.56
N THR A 39 4.86 -6.23 -13.28
CA THR A 39 5.82 -7.24 -12.80
C THR A 39 5.17 -8.15 -11.76
N ARG A 40 5.42 -9.46 -11.86
CA ARG A 40 4.95 -10.41 -10.86
C ARG A 40 5.70 -10.17 -9.55
N ALA A 41 4.95 -9.96 -8.47
CA ALA A 41 5.47 -9.55 -7.15
C ALA A 41 5.21 -10.60 -6.06
N GLY A 42 5.03 -11.87 -6.46
CA GLY A 42 4.83 -13.02 -5.58
C GLY A 42 3.35 -13.31 -5.28
N VAL A 43 3.07 -13.59 -4.01
CA VAL A 43 1.71 -13.78 -3.47
C VAL A 43 1.44 -12.78 -2.34
N ALA A 44 0.21 -12.32 -2.24
CA ALA A 44 -0.31 -11.61 -1.09
C ALA A 44 -0.80 -12.61 -0.03
N TYR A 45 -0.65 -12.22 1.22
CA TYR A 45 -1.12 -12.96 2.40
C TYR A 45 -2.19 -12.13 3.08
N GLY A 46 -3.25 -12.78 3.54
CA GLY A 46 -4.28 -12.17 4.37
C GLY A 46 -4.49 -13.01 5.64
N VAL A 47 -5.60 -12.75 6.33
CA VAL A 47 -5.99 -13.57 7.48
C VAL A 47 -6.35 -14.99 7.00
N GLY A 48 -5.77 -16.00 7.66
CA GLY A 48 -5.96 -17.42 7.33
C GLY A 48 -5.03 -17.92 6.22
N GLU A 49 -5.37 -19.05 5.61
CA GLU A 49 -4.51 -19.73 4.63
C GLU A 49 -4.60 -19.15 3.20
N ARG A 50 -5.44 -18.13 3.00
CA ARG A 50 -5.70 -17.57 1.67
C ARG A 50 -4.45 -16.85 1.13
N ARG A 51 -4.04 -17.27 -0.07
CA ARG A 51 -2.93 -16.69 -0.82
C ARG A 51 -3.41 -16.31 -2.20
N ALA A 52 -3.05 -15.12 -2.64
CA ALA A 52 -3.47 -14.59 -3.93
C ALA A 52 -2.26 -14.14 -4.74
N PRO A 53 -2.17 -14.46 -6.04
CA PRO A 53 -1.17 -13.87 -6.92
C PRO A 53 -1.14 -12.34 -6.81
N LYS A 54 0.08 -11.78 -6.75
CA LYS A 54 0.31 -10.34 -6.66
C LYS A 54 1.18 -9.86 -7.80
N TRP A 55 0.84 -8.71 -8.35
CA TRP A 55 1.62 -7.94 -9.31
C TRP A 55 1.88 -6.54 -8.79
N ARG A 56 2.83 -5.88 -9.42
CA ARG A 56 3.20 -4.50 -9.20
C ARG A 56 3.12 -3.77 -10.53
N THR A 57 2.51 -2.60 -10.51
CA THR A 57 2.33 -1.74 -11.68
C THR A 57 2.11 -0.30 -11.23
N ASN A 58 2.15 0.62 -12.18
CA ASN A 58 1.82 2.02 -11.97
C ASN A 58 0.53 2.33 -12.73
N PHE A 59 -0.44 2.91 -12.03
CA PHE A 59 -1.60 3.52 -12.67
C PHE A 59 -1.27 4.97 -13.04
N ALA A 60 -1.77 5.45 -14.18
CA ALA A 60 -1.50 6.81 -14.65
C ALA A 60 -2.03 7.85 -13.64
N SER A 61 -3.19 7.58 -13.06
CA SER A 61 -3.79 8.43 -12.02
C SER A 61 -4.55 7.61 -10.98
N PHE A 62 -4.44 8.06 -9.74
CA PHE A 62 -5.35 7.73 -8.64
C PHE A 62 -5.92 9.04 -8.08
N GLU A 63 -7.23 9.08 -7.87
CA GLU A 63 -7.93 10.27 -7.38
C GLU A 63 -8.82 9.93 -6.18
N ILE A 64 -8.78 10.81 -5.17
CA ILE A 64 -9.64 10.76 -3.99
C ILE A 64 -9.95 12.18 -3.52
N GLY A 65 -11.24 12.55 -3.51
CA GLY A 65 -11.62 13.93 -3.25
C GLY A 65 -11.03 14.88 -4.30
N GLU A 66 -10.25 15.85 -3.86
CA GLU A 66 -9.54 16.84 -4.71
C GLU A 66 -8.09 16.44 -5.00
N GLU A 67 -7.61 15.34 -4.41
CA GLU A 67 -6.23 14.89 -4.58
C GLU A 67 -6.08 14.02 -5.84
N THR A 68 -5.00 14.25 -6.57
CA THR A 68 -4.57 13.40 -7.69
C THR A 68 -3.13 12.93 -7.48
N VAL A 69 -2.94 11.62 -7.34
CA VAL A 69 -1.63 10.98 -7.36
C VAL A 69 -1.35 10.48 -8.78
N ARG A 70 -0.32 11.02 -9.41
CA ARG A 70 0.13 10.58 -10.74
C ARG A 70 1.15 9.47 -10.62
N ASN A 71 1.19 8.58 -11.62
CA ASN A 71 2.12 7.44 -11.64
C ASN A 71 2.02 6.57 -10.36
N ALA A 72 0.80 6.40 -9.84
CA ALA A 72 0.53 5.75 -8.56
C ALA A 72 0.94 4.28 -8.60
N GLU A 73 1.97 3.92 -7.83
CA GLU A 73 2.44 2.55 -7.72
C GLU A 73 1.57 1.75 -6.74
N ILE A 74 0.61 0.98 -7.25
CA ILE A 74 -0.31 0.23 -6.39
C ILE A 74 -0.20 -1.26 -6.73
N ALA A 75 -0.15 -2.11 -5.70
CA ALA A 75 -0.15 -3.55 -5.90
C ALA A 75 -1.47 -4.01 -6.54
N VAL A 76 -1.40 -5.00 -7.41
CA VAL A 76 -2.58 -5.67 -7.96
C VAL A 76 -2.63 -7.08 -7.39
N VAL A 77 -3.76 -7.47 -6.80
CA VAL A 77 -3.90 -8.76 -6.14
C VAL A 77 -5.11 -9.49 -6.72
N ASP A 78 -4.94 -10.75 -7.09
CA ASP A 78 -6.01 -11.59 -7.62
C ASP A 78 -6.75 -12.30 -6.48
N TYR A 79 -7.68 -11.57 -5.87
CA TYR A 79 -8.55 -12.07 -4.81
C TYR A 79 -9.96 -11.50 -4.97
N GLU A 80 -10.95 -12.26 -4.48
CA GLU A 80 -12.35 -11.84 -4.46
C GLU A 80 -12.63 -10.94 -3.25
N SER A 81 -13.31 -9.82 -3.51
CA SER A 81 -13.60 -8.77 -2.53
C SER A 81 -14.80 -7.92 -2.95
N ASP A 82 -15.56 -7.45 -1.97
CA ASP A 82 -16.69 -6.53 -2.17
C ASP A 82 -16.23 -5.10 -2.51
N VAL A 83 -14.97 -4.78 -2.18
CA VAL A 83 -14.33 -3.51 -2.54
C VAL A 83 -13.25 -3.73 -3.58
N ASP A 84 -13.05 -2.72 -4.41
CA ASP A 84 -12.11 -2.76 -5.52
C ASP A 84 -10.68 -2.40 -5.10
N VAL A 85 -10.56 -1.55 -4.08
CA VAL A 85 -9.30 -0.96 -3.62
C VAL A 85 -9.20 -1.04 -2.10
N LEU A 86 -8.06 -1.50 -1.58
CA LEU A 86 -7.65 -1.34 -0.19
C LEU A 86 -6.62 -0.23 -0.09
N LEU A 87 -6.86 0.72 0.81
CA LEU A 87 -5.93 1.79 1.16
C LEU A 87 -5.24 1.44 2.48
N GLY A 88 -4.01 0.98 2.37
CA GLY A 88 -3.16 0.55 3.48
C GLY A 88 -2.23 1.63 3.99
N ASN A 89 -1.28 1.23 4.82
CA ASN A 89 -0.42 2.15 5.57
C ASN A 89 0.54 2.97 4.69
N ASP A 90 0.86 2.49 3.48
CA ASP A 90 1.62 3.23 2.46
C ASP A 90 0.86 4.42 1.87
N PHE A 91 -0.48 4.40 1.90
CA PHE A 91 -1.30 5.57 1.60
C PHE A 91 -1.61 6.37 2.87
N LEU A 92 -1.98 5.69 3.97
CA LEU A 92 -2.43 6.37 5.19
C LEU A 92 -1.32 7.17 5.87
N ARG A 93 -0.04 6.80 5.73
CA ARG A 93 1.05 7.55 6.36
C ARG A 93 1.33 8.91 5.72
N SER A 94 1.01 9.09 4.46
CA SER A 94 1.12 10.41 3.80
C SER A 94 -0.10 11.30 4.07
N HIS A 95 -1.08 10.83 4.85
CA HIS A 95 -2.36 11.50 5.04
C HIS A 95 -2.78 11.57 6.50
N ARG A 96 -3.36 12.70 6.88
CA ARG A 96 -4.24 12.76 8.05
C ARG A 96 -5.63 12.35 7.61
N VAL A 97 -6.18 11.35 8.28
CA VAL A 97 -7.52 10.83 8.02
C VAL A 97 -8.41 11.12 9.23
N LEU A 98 -9.55 11.77 9.01
CA LEU A 98 -10.57 12.00 10.04
C LEU A 98 -11.89 11.37 9.65
N PHE A 99 -12.39 10.47 10.50
CA PHE A 99 -13.70 9.83 10.38
C PHE A 99 -14.76 10.66 11.12
N ALA A 100 -15.48 11.51 10.39
CA ALA A 100 -16.58 12.29 10.94
C ALA A 100 -17.89 11.50 10.83
N MET A 101 -18.07 10.52 11.72
CA MET A 101 -19.15 9.52 11.65
C MET A 101 -20.56 10.15 11.64
N SER A 102 -20.80 11.18 12.45
CA SER A 102 -22.10 11.89 12.49
C SER A 102 -22.43 12.59 11.18
N GLN A 103 -21.41 13.01 10.42
CA GLN A 103 -21.55 13.63 9.11
C GLN A 103 -21.54 12.61 7.97
N LYS A 104 -21.22 11.34 8.26
CA LYS A 104 -20.93 10.29 7.27
C LYS A 104 -19.86 10.74 6.25
N LYS A 105 -18.82 11.43 6.73
CA LYS A 105 -17.74 11.98 5.91
C LYS A 105 -16.38 11.46 6.36
N LEU A 106 -15.50 11.29 5.38
CA LEU A 106 -14.07 11.13 5.56
C LEU A 106 -13.40 12.44 5.14
N TYR A 107 -12.56 13.00 6.01
CA TYR A 107 -11.69 14.12 5.64
C TYR A 107 -10.26 13.62 5.49
N LEU A 108 -9.62 14.05 4.42
CA LEU A 108 -8.26 13.69 4.07
C LEU A 108 -7.45 14.98 3.94
N SER A 109 -6.25 14.98 4.50
CA SER A 109 -5.29 16.07 4.31
C SER A 109 -3.92 15.46 4.08
N TYR A 110 -3.30 15.82 2.97
CA TYR A 110 -1.96 15.36 2.64
C TYR A 110 -0.94 16.00 3.59
N LEU A 111 -0.09 15.15 4.19
CA LEU A 111 0.94 15.52 5.17
C LEU A 111 2.33 15.63 4.54
N GLY A 112 2.54 15.06 3.35
CA GLY A 112 3.85 14.91 2.73
C GLY A 112 4.27 13.45 2.53
N GLY A 113 5.35 13.23 1.79
CA GLY A 113 5.84 11.89 1.42
C GLY A 113 5.15 11.30 0.18
N GLU A 114 5.70 10.23 -0.38
CA GLU A 114 5.13 9.60 -1.59
C GLU A 114 3.95 8.68 -1.23
N PRO A 115 2.71 8.97 -1.67
CA PRO A 115 1.59 8.05 -1.48
C PRO A 115 1.82 6.75 -2.26
N PHE A 116 1.44 5.62 -1.66
CA PHE A 116 1.59 4.28 -2.24
C PHE A 116 3.02 3.80 -2.41
N GLY A 117 4.01 4.43 -1.76
CA GLY A 117 5.39 3.94 -1.76
C GLY A 117 5.42 2.47 -1.35
N GLN A 118 5.58 1.55 -2.32
CA GLN A 118 5.48 0.10 -2.14
C GLN A 118 6.73 -0.49 -1.45
N ARG A 119 7.35 0.28 -0.54
CA ARG A 119 8.58 -0.03 0.21
C ARG A 119 9.72 -0.42 -0.73
N ARG A 120 10.07 0.47 -1.67
CA ARG A 120 11.27 0.36 -2.53
C ARG A 120 12.54 0.86 -1.83
N THR A 121 12.35 1.62 -0.76
CA THR A 121 13.38 2.24 0.06
C THR A 121 13.03 2.02 1.52
N LEU A 122 14.06 1.94 2.38
CA LEU A 122 13.84 2.03 3.81
C LEU A 122 13.54 3.50 4.13
N GLU A 123 12.27 3.80 4.36
CA GLU A 123 11.85 5.17 4.66
C GLU A 123 12.45 5.67 5.98
N PRO A 124 12.95 6.92 6.05
CA PRO A 124 13.59 7.45 7.26
C PRO A 124 12.72 7.38 8.51
N TRP A 125 11.40 7.53 8.37
CA TRP A 125 10.47 7.45 9.50
C TRP A 125 10.40 6.03 10.09
N VAL A 126 10.67 4.96 9.33
CA VAL A 126 10.70 3.59 9.87
C VAL A 126 11.81 3.48 10.90
N VAL A 127 12.99 4.02 10.57
CA VAL A 127 14.15 4.03 11.46
C VAL A 127 13.88 4.94 12.65
N ALA A 128 13.40 6.16 12.41
CA ALA A 128 13.11 7.11 13.48
C ALA A 128 12.05 6.60 14.47
N GLU A 129 10.97 5.98 13.99
CA GLU A 129 9.95 5.38 14.86
C GLU A 129 10.51 4.18 15.63
N ALA A 130 11.33 3.34 15.00
CA ALA A 130 11.96 2.21 15.66
C ALA A 130 12.92 2.66 16.78
N ASP A 131 13.74 3.66 16.51
CA ASP A 131 14.66 4.30 17.46
C ASP A 131 13.90 4.98 18.61
N ALA A 132 12.69 5.51 18.34
CA ALA A 132 11.81 6.10 19.33
C ALA A 132 11.03 5.06 20.18
N GLY A 133 11.24 3.76 19.96
CA GLY A 133 10.62 2.70 20.76
C GLY A 133 9.27 2.20 20.24
N ASN A 134 8.88 2.55 19.00
CA ASN A 134 7.65 2.03 18.41
C ASN A 134 7.84 0.55 18.04
N ALA A 135 7.16 -0.34 18.76
CA ALA A 135 7.29 -1.79 18.58
C ALA A 135 6.95 -2.27 17.15
N ASP A 136 5.94 -1.68 16.50
CA ASP A 136 5.58 -2.05 15.12
C ASP A 136 6.67 -1.63 14.13
N ALA A 137 7.27 -0.45 14.33
CA ALA A 137 8.39 0.02 13.51
C ALA A 137 9.66 -0.81 13.77
N GLN A 138 9.94 -1.17 15.02
CA GLN A 138 11.04 -2.07 15.38
C GLN A 138 10.87 -3.44 14.72
N MET A 139 9.69 -4.04 14.82
CA MET A 139 9.38 -5.32 14.17
C MET A 139 9.48 -5.21 12.64
N ALA A 140 9.00 -4.13 12.04
CA ALA A 140 9.13 -3.89 10.60
C ALA A 140 10.60 -3.79 10.18
N LEU A 141 11.40 -3.01 10.90
CA LEU A 141 12.83 -2.81 10.63
C LEU A 141 13.64 -4.11 10.83
N ALA A 142 13.36 -4.84 11.90
CA ALA A 142 13.97 -6.14 12.19
C ALA A 142 13.73 -7.14 11.04
N ASN A 143 12.50 -7.23 10.54
CA ASN A 143 12.18 -8.08 9.40
C ASN A 143 12.94 -7.70 8.13
N LEU A 144 13.16 -6.41 7.88
CA LEU A 144 13.96 -5.95 6.73
C LEU A 144 15.42 -6.40 6.85
N TYR A 145 16.01 -6.28 8.04
CA TYR A 145 17.37 -6.76 8.32
C TYR A 145 17.49 -8.29 8.26
N LEU A 146 16.54 -9.03 8.81
CA LEU A 146 16.57 -10.51 8.77
C LEU A 146 16.46 -11.06 7.35
N GLN A 147 15.68 -10.39 6.49
CA GLN A 147 15.44 -10.81 5.11
C GLN A 147 16.46 -10.25 4.12
N GLY A 148 17.28 -9.27 4.51
CA GLY A 148 18.16 -8.56 3.58
C GLY A 148 17.39 -7.77 2.52
N LYS A 149 16.20 -7.28 2.88
CA LYS A 149 15.30 -6.56 1.97
C LYS A 149 15.46 -5.06 2.21
N LEU A 150 15.80 -4.28 1.18
CA LEU A 150 16.09 -2.83 1.23
C LEU A 150 17.34 -2.44 2.04
N VAL A 151 17.80 -3.29 2.94
CA VAL A 151 19.04 -3.18 3.72
C VAL A 151 19.83 -4.49 3.62
N ALA A 152 21.14 -4.42 3.84
CA ALA A 152 21.97 -5.63 3.93
C ALA A 152 21.48 -6.53 5.08
N LYS A 153 21.57 -7.85 4.87
CA LYS A 153 21.14 -8.81 5.89
C LYS A 153 22.01 -8.68 7.14
N ASP A 154 21.39 -8.47 8.30
CA ASP A 154 22.06 -8.30 9.58
C ASP A 154 21.23 -8.96 10.69
N ALA A 155 21.67 -10.12 11.18
CA ALA A 155 20.93 -10.84 12.21
C ALA A 155 21.01 -10.16 13.59
N ALA A 156 22.09 -9.42 13.88
CA ALA A 156 22.24 -8.74 15.16
C ALA A 156 21.27 -7.56 15.26
N ARG A 157 21.11 -6.81 14.16
CA ARG A 157 20.09 -5.74 14.07
C ARG A 157 18.65 -6.25 13.94
N GLY A 158 18.49 -7.50 13.53
CA GLY A 158 17.20 -8.17 13.43
C GLY A 158 16.68 -8.77 14.75
N GLN A 159 17.51 -8.84 15.78
CA GLN A 159 17.16 -9.31 17.12
C GLN A 159 16.95 -8.09 18.03
N ALA A 160 15.75 -7.49 17.96
CA ALA A 160 15.30 -6.44 18.87
C ALA A 160 14.26 -7.02 19.84
#